data_AF-A6NW80-F1
#
_entry.id   AF-A6NW80-F1
#
_cell.length_a   1.000
_cell.length_b   1.000
_cell.length_c   1.000
_cell.angle_alpha   90.00
_cell.angle_beta   90.00
_cell.angle_gamma   90.00
#
_symmetry.space_group_name_H-M   'P 1'
#
loop_
_entity.id
_entity.type
_entity.pdbx_description
1 polymer ?
#
loop_
_entity_poly.entity_id
_entity_poly.type
_entity_poly.pdbx_seq_one_letter_code
_entity_poly.pdbx_strand_id
1 'polypeptide(L)'
;MKSILISCGARLAPFDIAELREIMSDDELELDTLGDRKTALFLIMSDTDTTFNFVIAMLQSQLFNLLCDKADDVYGGRLPVHVRCLLDEFANIGQIPNFDKLIATIRSREISASIILQSQSQLKTIYKDAADTIVGNCDTTLFLGGKEKSTLKEISELLGKETIDSFNQSENRGSQVSHGLNYQKLGKDMPYLLMKSSAALNLT
;
A
#
# COMPACT_ATOMS: atom_id res chain seq x y z
N MET A 1 9.97 41.00 -9.97
CA MET A 1 8.59 40.95 -9.44
C MET A 1 7.57 40.36 -10.43
N LYS A 2 7.49 40.82 -11.68
CA LYS A 2 6.55 40.26 -12.69
C LYS A 2 6.66 38.74 -12.91
N SER A 3 7.89 38.19 -12.92
CA SER A 3 8.11 36.74 -13.08
C SER A 3 7.60 35.90 -11.91
N ILE A 4 7.63 36.42 -10.67
CA ILE A 4 7.12 35.71 -9.48
C ILE A 4 5.59 35.65 -9.55
N LEU A 5 4.93 36.77 -9.86
CA LEU A 5 3.47 36.83 -9.97
C LEU A 5 2.94 35.93 -11.09
N ILE A 6 3.63 35.86 -12.23
CA ILE A 6 3.26 34.95 -13.33
C ILE A 6 3.42 33.49 -12.90
N SER A 7 4.50 33.13 -12.21
CA SER A 7 4.69 31.77 -11.68
C SER A 7 3.67 31.39 -10.61
N CYS A 8 3.30 32.31 -9.73
CA CYS A 8 2.25 32.10 -8.73
C CYS A 8 0.88 31.96 -9.40
N GLY A 9 0.54 32.84 -10.34
CA GLY A 9 -0.72 32.77 -11.09
C GLY A 9 -0.87 31.47 -11.87
N ALA A 10 0.19 30.98 -12.52
CA ALA A 10 0.15 29.70 -13.22
C ALA A 10 -0.10 28.49 -12.30
N ARG A 11 0.41 28.53 -11.05
CA ARG A 11 0.20 27.47 -10.06
C ARG A 11 -1.14 27.56 -9.34
N LEU A 12 -1.70 28.78 -9.25
CA LEU A 12 -2.99 29.04 -8.63
C LEU A 12 -4.16 28.96 -9.63
N ALA A 13 -3.89 28.95 -10.94
CA ALA A 13 -4.90 28.88 -11.99
C ALA A 13 -5.94 27.76 -11.81
N PRO A 14 -5.60 26.54 -11.32
CA PRO A 14 -6.62 25.52 -11.04
C PRO A 14 -7.67 25.96 -10.01
N PHE A 15 -7.29 26.78 -9.02
CA PHE A 15 -8.19 27.29 -7.97
C PHE A 15 -9.11 28.42 -8.46
N ASP A 16 -8.93 28.89 -9.70
CA ASP A 16 -9.85 29.83 -10.34
C ASP A 16 -11.04 29.14 -11.02
N ILE A 17 -11.02 27.81 -11.14
CA ILE A 17 -12.14 27.00 -11.61
C ILE A 17 -13.26 27.11 -10.57
N ALA A 18 -14.47 27.49 -11.01
CA ALA A 18 -15.58 27.80 -10.12
C ALA A 18 -15.96 26.60 -9.23
N GLU A 19 -15.96 25.41 -9.80
CA GLU A 19 -16.25 24.15 -9.13
C GLU A 19 -15.21 23.83 -8.04
N LEU A 20 -13.91 24.04 -8.33
CA LEU A 20 -12.88 23.81 -7.32
C LEU A 20 -12.92 24.87 -6.22
N ARG A 21 -13.20 26.13 -6.59
CA ARG A 21 -13.33 27.22 -5.63
C ARG A 21 -14.49 27.00 -4.68
N GLU A 22 -15.60 26.47 -5.16
CA GLU A 22 -16.77 26.12 -4.34
C GLU A 22 -16.45 24.99 -3.35
N ILE A 23 -15.76 23.93 -3.80
CA ILE A 23 -15.32 22.84 -2.91
C ILE A 23 -14.35 23.34 -1.82
N MET A 24 -13.58 24.39 -2.11
CA MET A 24 -12.55 24.92 -1.22
C MET A 24 -12.96 26.19 -0.46
N SER A 25 -14.20 26.66 -0.61
CA SER A 25 -14.62 27.92 0.01
C SER A 25 -14.80 27.81 1.51
N ASP A 26 -15.35 26.67 1.96
CA ASP A 26 -15.72 26.42 3.33
C ASP A 26 -15.24 25.03 3.78
N ASP A 27 -14.79 24.92 5.03
CA ASP A 27 -14.42 23.63 5.62
C ASP A 27 -15.63 22.99 6.29
N GLU A 28 -16.20 21.99 5.62
CA GLU A 28 -17.33 21.19 6.12
C GLU A 28 -16.93 19.74 6.40
N LEU A 29 -15.69 19.35 6.10
CA LEU A 29 -15.26 17.95 6.16
C LEU A 29 -14.92 17.48 7.56
N GLU A 30 -14.64 18.42 8.48
CA GLU A 30 -14.26 18.14 9.88
C GLU A 30 -13.18 17.04 9.97
N LEU A 31 -12.14 17.14 9.13
CA LEU A 31 -11.18 16.04 8.89
C LEU A 31 -10.45 15.59 10.16
N ASP A 32 -10.28 16.50 11.11
CA ASP A 32 -9.68 16.24 12.41
C ASP A 32 -10.59 15.38 13.31
N THR A 33 -11.90 15.35 13.08
CA THR A 33 -12.87 14.60 13.91
C THR A 33 -12.98 13.12 13.54
N LEU A 34 -12.34 12.67 12.45
CA LEU A 34 -12.37 11.26 12.01
C LEU A 34 -11.80 10.32 13.07
N GLY A 35 -10.88 10.81 13.92
CA GLY A 35 -10.31 10.06 15.04
C GLY A 35 -11.13 10.11 16.34
N ASP A 36 -12.12 11.00 16.45
CA ASP A 36 -12.86 11.27 17.68
C ASP A 36 -14.11 10.39 17.80
N ARG A 37 -14.77 10.16 16.66
CA ARG A 37 -16.02 9.42 16.54
C ARG A 37 -16.00 8.55 15.29
N LYS A 38 -16.84 7.52 15.25
CA LYS A 38 -16.96 6.64 14.09
C LYS A 38 -17.48 7.41 12.89
N THR A 39 -16.60 7.62 11.91
CA THR A 39 -16.87 8.37 10.68
C THR A 39 -16.37 7.57 9.48
N ALA A 40 -17.05 7.69 8.34
CA ALA A 40 -16.61 7.11 7.08
C ALA A 40 -16.52 8.23 6.03
N LEU A 41 -15.32 8.45 5.48
CA LEU A 41 -15.06 9.42 4.43
C LEU A 41 -14.79 8.66 3.12
N PHE A 42 -15.53 9.00 2.08
CA PHE A 42 -15.36 8.43 0.74
C PHE A 42 -14.84 9.51 -0.19
N LEU A 43 -13.66 9.26 -0.76
CA LEU A 43 -13.06 10.12 -1.79
C LEU A 43 -13.27 9.43 -3.13
N ILE A 44 -14.17 9.97 -3.95
CA ILE A 44 -14.50 9.40 -5.26
C ILE A 44 -13.80 10.22 -6.33
N MET A 45 -12.98 9.55 -7.13
CA MET A 45 -12.29 10.15 -8.27
C MET A 45 -12.82 9.60 -9.59
N SER A 46 -12.65 10.37 -10.65
CA SER A 46 -12.95 9.91 -12.02
C SER A 46 -11.77 9.13 -12.56
N ASP A 47 -12.01 7.94 -13.08
CA ASP A 47 -10.99 7.08 -13.71
C ASP A 47 -10.38 7.72 -14.99
N THR A 48 -11.10 8.69 -15.57
CA THR A 48 -10.77 9.28 -16.88
C THR A 48 -10.24 10.70 -16.80
N ASP A 49 -10.55 11.43 -15.72
CA ASP A 49 -10.15 12.82 -15.55
C ASP A 49 -9.18 12.97 -14.38
N THR A 50 -7.91 13.21 -14.72
CA THR A 50 -6.82 13.38 -13.75
C THR A 50 -6.63 14.82 -13.29
N THR A 51 -7.42 15.76 -13.82
CA THR A 51 -7.27 17.21 -13.60
C THR A 51 -7.28 17.57 -12.12
N PHE A 52 -8.07 16.88 -11.30
CA PHE A 52 -8.26 17.18 -9.88
C PHE A 52 -7.57 16.21 -8.92
N ASN A 53 -6.72 15.30 -9.40
CA ASN A 53 -6.05 14.31 -8.54
C ASN A 53 -5.16 14.99 -7.46
N PHE A 54 -4.61 16.17 -7.78
CA PHE A 54 -3.83 16.95 -6.83
C PHE A 54 -4.64 17.42 -5.62
N VAL A 55 -5.95 17.65 -5.77
CA VAL A 55 -6.85 18.07 -4.69
C VAL A 55 -7.02 16.93 -3.69
N ILE A 56 -7.19 15.71 -4.18
CA ILE A 56 -7.29 14.50 -3.35
C ILE A 56 -5.96 14.23 -2.63
N ALA A 57 -4.84 14.34 -3.34
CA ALA A 57 -3.51 14.19 -2.73
C ALA A 57 -3.27 15.23 -1.63
N MET A 58 -3.69 16.49 -1.85
CA MET A 58 -3.62 17.55 -0.85
C MET A 58 -4.53 17.27 0.34
N LEU A 59 -5.78 16.85 0.11
CA LEU A 59 -6.73 16.49 1.17
C LEU A 59 -6.18 15.34 2.03
N GLN A 60 -5.64 14.29 1.42
CA GLN A 60 -5.03 13.18 2.16
C GLN A 60 -3.82 13.64 2.99
N SER A 61 -2.97 14.50 2.43
CA SER A 61 -1.84 15.09 3.18
C SER A 61 -2.33 15.88 4.40
N GLN A 62 -3.37 16.71 4.24
CA GLN A 62 -3.98 17.44 5.36
C GLN A 62 -4.61 16.50 6.38
N LEU A 63 -5.35 15.48 5.94
CA LEU A 63 -5.95 14.48 6.81
C LEU A 63 -4.91 13.81 7.70
N PHE A 64 -3.80 13.32 7.13
CA PHE A 64 -2.76 12.67 7.93
C PHE A 64 -2.10 13.62 8.93
N ASN A 65 -1.81 14.86 8.53
CA ASN A 65 -1.21 15.84 9.43
C ASN A 65 -2.16 16.19 10.58
N LEU A 66 -3.42 16.54 10.28
CA LEU A 66 -4.42 16.89 11.30
C LEU A 66 -4.66 15.74 12.29
N LEU A 67 -4.78 14.52 11.79
CA LEU A 67 -4.94 13.35 12.66
C LEU A 67 -3.71 13.08 13.51
N CYS A 68 -2.50 13.31 12.98
CA CYS A 68 -1.27 13.13 13.74
C CYS A 68 -1.13 14.20 14.83
N ASP A 69 -1.33 15.47 14.48
CA ASP A 69 -1.29 16.60 15.41
C ASP A 69 -2.33 16.40 16.52
N LYS A 70 -3.55 15.98 16.17
CA LYS A 70 -4.60 15.72 17.16
C LYS A 70 -4.29 14.53 18.06
N ALA A 71 -3.71 13.46 17.52
CA ALA A 71 -3.25 12.33 18.32
C ALA A 71 -2.22 12.78 19.36
N ASP A 72 -1.24 13.58 18.94
CA ASP A 72 -0.12 14.02 19.79
C ASP A 72 -0.55 15.08 20.83
N ASP A 73 -1.26 16.12 20.39
CA ASP A 73 -1.57 17.30 21.20
C ASP A 73 -2.78 17.10 22.12
N VAL A 74 -3.79 16.35 21.68
CA VAL A 74 -5.07 16.21 22.41
C VAL A 74 -5.14 14.88 23.17
N TYR A 75 -4.69 13.78 22.56
CA TYR A 75 -4.88 12.44 23.08
C TYR A 75 -3.62 11.77 23.63
N GLY A 76 -2.49 12.49 23.67
CA GLY A 76 -1.25 12.00 24.27
C GLY A 76 -0.57 10.88 23.46
N GLY A 77 -0.76 10.90 22.14
CA GLY A 77 -0.06 10.08 21.16
C GLY A 77 -0.91 9.02 20.45
N ARG A 78 -2.21 8.85 20.77
CA ARG A 78 -3.10 7.87 20.12
C ARG A 78 -4.53 8.37 19.99
N LEU A 79 -5.11 8.26 18.79
CA LEU A 79 -6.52 8.58 18.59
C LEU A 79 -7.44 7.61 19.36
N PRO A 80 -8.59 8.09 19.88
CA PRO A 80 -9.53 7.23 20.60
C PRO A 80 -10.28 6.25 19.68
N VAL A 81 -10.48 6.61 18.41
CA VAL A 81 -11.03 5.72 17.37
C VAL A 81 -9.96 5.47 16.32
N HIS A 82 -9.72 4.19 16.01
CA HIS A 82 -8.76 3.79 14.99
C HIS A 82 -9.20 4.27 13.60
N VAL A 83 -8.35 5.05 12.94
CA VAL A 83 -8.61 5.54 11.58
C VAL A 83 -7.93 4.63 10.58
N ARG A 84 -8.73 3.95 9.74
CA ARG A 84 -8.23 3.11 8.65
C ARG A 84 -8.43 3.78 7.31
N CYS A 85 -7.32 4.08 6.63
CA CYS A 85 -7.31 4.58 5.27
C CYS A 85 -7.20 3.40 4.28
N LEU A 86 -8.23 3.21 3.46
CA LEU A 86 -8.21 2.26 2.35
C LEU A 86 -7.86 3.03 1.08
N LEU A 87 -6.61 2.92 0.65
CA LEU A 87 -6.07 3.65 -0.49
C LEU A 87 -6.18 2.76 -1.73
N ASP A 88 -7.40 2.69 -2.27
CA ASP A 88 -7.63 2.10 -3.59
C ASP A 88 -7.03 2.98 -4.69
N GLU A 89 -6.58 2.33 -5.76
CA GLU A 89 -5.91 2.99 -6.88
C GLU A 89 -4.84 4.03 -6.46
N PHE A 90 -4.00 3.66 -5.49
CA PHE A 90 -2.95 4.54 -4.96
C PHE A 90 -2.05 5.13 -6.05
N ALA A 91 -1.92 4.42 -7.18
CA ALA A 91 -1.17 4.88 -8.34
C ALA A 91 -1.81 6.09 -9.07
N ASN A 92 -3.13 6.20 -9.07
CA ASN A 92 -3.88 7.24 -9.79
C ASN A 92 -3.91 8.56 -9.00
N ILE A 93 -3.92 8.50 -7.67
CA ILE A 93 -3.88 9.69 -6.79
C ILE A 93 -2.59 10.50 -7.03
N GLY A 94 -1.49 9.82 -7.38
CA GLY A 94 -0.18 10.40 -7.58
C GLY A 94 0.70 10.29 -6.34
N GLN A 95 1.66 11.20 -6.20
CA GLN A 95 2.61 11.18 -5.09
C GLN A 95 2.05 11.96 -3.89
N ILE A 96 1.81 11.27 -2.77
CA ILE A 96 1.57 11.90 -1.48
C ILE A 96 2.94 12.35 -0.92
N PRO A 97 3.11 13.64 -0.58
CA PRO A 97 4.36 14.14 -0.04
C PRO A 97 4.77 13.41 1.25
N ASN A 98 6.03 12.99 1.35
CA ASN A 98 6.62 12.34 2.54
C ASN A 98 5.87 11.08 3.02
N PHE A 99 5.18 10.38 2.13
CA PHE A 99 4.38 9.21 2.50
C PHE A 99 5.21 8.07 3.13
N ASP A 100 6.47 7.92 2.72
CA ASP A 100 7.45 6.99 3.28
C ASP A 100 7.71 7.21 4.78
N LYS A 101 7.67 8.47 5.23
CA LYS A 101 7.79 8.81 6.66
C LYS A 101 6.44 8.76 7.37
N LEU A 102 5.38 9.15 6.68
CA LEU A 102 4.02 9.10 7.23
C LEU A 102 3.64 7.66 7.58
N ILE A 103 3.81 6.70 6.67
CA ILE A 103 3.41 5.30 6.90
C ILE A 103 4.09 4.68 8.13
N ALA A 104 5.33 5.08 8.43
CA ALA A 104 6.05 4.64 9.62
C ALA A 104 5.51 5.30 10.93
N THR A 105 5.07 6.56 10.86
CA THR A 105 4.67 7.35 12.05
C THR A 105 3.21 7.16 12.45
N ILE A 106 2.32 7.00 11.47
CA ILE A 106 0.86 6.85 11.68
C ILE A 106 0.50 5.64 12.55
N ARG A 107 1.30 4.56 12.46
CA ARG A 107 1.08 3.32 13.24
C ARG A 107 0.98 3.56 14.73
N SER A 108 1.86 4.42 15.26
CA SER A 108 1.91 4.73 16.69
C SER A 108 0.72 5.55 17.20
N ARG A 109 -0.03 6.17 16.28
CA ARG A 109 -1.12 7.13 16.53
C ARG A 109 -2.52 6.55 16.35
N GLU A 110 -2.64 5.22 16.27
CA GLU A 110 -3.89 4.52 15.95
C GLU A 110 -4.45 4.85 14.56
N ILE A 111 -3.54 4.98 13.59
CA ILE A 111 -3.89 5.19 12.18
C ILE A 111 -3.23 4.07 11.35
N SER A 112 -4.00 3.43 10.46
CA SER A 112 -3.50 2.42 9.53
C SER A 112 -3.81 2.79 8.08
N ALA A 113 -2.90 2.42 7.17
CA ALA A 113 -3.08 2.57 5.74
C ALA A 113 -3.02 1.20 5.06
N SER A 114 -4.01 0.89 4.23
CA SER A 114 -4.02 -0.27 3.34
C SER A 114 -3.85 0.22 1.92
N ILE A 115 -2.71 -0.09 1.31
CA ILE A 115 -2.38 0.33 -0.05
C ILE A 115 -2.77 -0.79 -1.00
N ILE A 116 -3.68 -0.50 -1.93
CA ILE A 116 -4.16 -1.47 -2.92
C ILE A 116 -3.53 -1.10 -4.27
N LEU A 117 -2.83 -2.07 -4.85
CA LEU A 117 -2.06 -1.89 -6.09
C LEU A 117 -2.32 -3.07 -7.03
N GLN A 118 -2.32 -2.79 -8.34
CA GLN A 118 -2.38 -3.84 -9.35
C GLN A 118 -1.01 -4.50 -9.56
N SER A 119 0.06 -3.72 -9.41
CA SER A 119 1.43 -4.21 -9.49
C SER A 119 2.38 -3.39 -8.62
N GLN A 120 3.46 -4.01 -8.14
CA GLN A 120 4.50 -3.29 -7.41
C GLN A 120 5.23 -2.27 -8.29
N SER A 121 5.27 -2.51 -9.60
CA SER A 121 5.85 -1.58 -10.58
C SER A 121 5.18 -0.21 -10.58
N GLN A 122 3.87 -0.12 -10.30
CA GLN A 122 3.18 1.16 -10.16
C GLN A 122 3.74 1.97 -8.98
N LEU A 123 3.91 1.33 -7.82
CA LEU A 123 4.48 1.97 -6.64
C LEU A 123 5.92 2.43 -6.88
N LYS A 124 6.75 1.58 -7.50
CA LYS A 124 8.13 1.91 -7.88
C LYS A 124 8.21 3.06 -8.87
N THR A 125 7.23 3.22 -9.77
CA THR A 125 7.19 4.33 -10.72
C THR A 125 6.98 5.68 -10.03
N ILE A 126 6.15 5.71 -8.99
CA ILE A 126 5.77 6.95 -8.29
C ILE A 126 6.78 7.32 -7.22
N TYR A 127 7.20 6.34 -6.39
CA TYR A 127 8.02 6.58 -5.21
C TYR A 127 9.50 6.20 -5.39
N LYS A 128 9.87 5.55 -6.50
CA LYS A 128 11.26 5.14 -6.81
C LYS A 128 11.87 4.38 -5.63
N ASP A 129 13.00 4.85 -5.10
CA ASP A 129 13.72 4.23 -3.99
C ASP A 129 12.90 4.18 -2.69
N ALA A 130 11.91 5.08 -2.52
CA ALA A 130 11.03 5.08 -1.36
C ALA A 130 9.95 3.98 -1.42
N ALA A 131 9.72 3.36 -2.58
CA ALA A 131 8.73 2.29 -2.72
C ALA A 131 9.05 1.09 -1.81
N ASP A 132 10.32 0.69 -1.74
CA ASP A 132 10.75 -0.43 -0.90
C ASP A 132 10.57 -0.11 0.59
N THR A 133 10.75 1.16 0.99
CA THR A 133 10.49 1.61 2.36
C THR A 133 9.00 1.56 2.69
N ILE A 134 8.13 1.96 1.76
CA ILE A 134 6.68 1.89 1.95
C ILE A 134 6.24 0.44 2.12
N VAL A 135 6.66 -0.46 1.22
CA VAL A 135 6.35 -1.89 1.32
C VAL A 135 6.91 -2.49 2.62
N GLY A 136 8.12 -2.10 3.02
CA GLY A 136 8.73 -2.58 4.26
C GLY A 136 8.00 -2.16 5.54
N ASN A 137 7.25 -1.06 5.51
CA ASN A 137 6.40 -0.64 6.63
C ASN A 137 5.01 -1.31 6.63
N CYS A 138 4.64 -2.03 5.57
CA CYS A 138 3.40 -2.79 5.50
C CYS A 138 3.59 -4.17 6.17
N ASP A 139 3.03 -4.34 7.38
CA ASP A 139 3.14 -5.60 8.15
C ASP A 139 2.49 -6.80 7.43
N THR A 140 1.51 -6.57 6.57
CA THR A 140 0.75 -7.64 5.88
C THR A 140 0.69 -7.35 4.39
N THR A 141 0.97 -8.38 3.58
CA THR A 141 0.82 -8.36 2.12
C THR A 141 -0.22 -9.40 1.71
N LEU A 142 -1.29 -8.94 1.06
CA LEU A 142 -2.29 -9.82 0.45
C LEU A 142 -2.05 -9.84 -1.06
N PHE A 143 -1.68 -11.01 -1.59
CA PHE A 143 -1.51 -11.20 -3.02
C PHE A 143 -2.65 -12.03 -3.59
N LEU A 144 -3.43 -11.45 -4.51
CA LEU A 144 -4.59 -12.10 -5.15
C LEU A 144 -4.27 -12.67 -6.55
N GLY A 145 -3.00 -12.73 -6.91
CA GLY A 145 -2.53 -13.14 -8.23
C GLY A 145 -2.08 -11.95 -9.09
N GLY A 146 -1.26 -12.24 -10.09
CA GLY A 146 -0.67 -11.23 -10.96
C GLY A 146 0.02 -11.87 -12.15
N LYS A 147 0.21 -11.11 -13.23
CA LYS A 147 0.90 -11.57 -14.46
C LYS A 147 2.37 -11.14 -14.51
N GLU A 148 2.77 -10.22 -13.63
CA GLU A 148 4.11 -9.63 -13.67
C GLU A 148 5.16 -10.58 -13.06
N LYS A 149 6.13 -11.00 -13.88
CA LYS A 149 7.15 -11.98 -13.48
C LYS A 149 8.03 -11.53 -12.31
N SER A 150 8.37 -10.25 -12.24
CA SER A 150 9.15 -9.64 -11.15
C SER A 150 8.43 -9.78 -9.82
N THR A 151 7.17 -9.29 -9.76
CA THR A 151 6.32 -9.40 -8.58
C THR A 151 6.10 -10.85 -8.16
N LEU A 152 5.88 -11.76 -9.12
CA LEU A 152 5.75 -13.19 -8.83
C LEU A 152 7.01 -13.81 -8.22
N LYS A 153 8.18 -13.41 -8.72
CA LYS A 153 9.47 -13.90 -8.22
C LYS A 153 9.74 -13.39 -6.81
N GLU A 154 9.53 -12.10 -6.55
CA GLU A 154 9.69 -11.50 -5.22
C GLU A 154 8.75 -12.18 -4.20
N ILE A 155 7.49 -12.41 -4.56
CA ILE A 155 6.54 -13.12 -3.69
C ILE A 155 6.94 -14.58 -3.47
N SER A 156 7.43 -15.26 -4.50
CA SER A 156 7.96 -16.62 -4.36
C SER A 156 9.17 -16.69 -3.44
N GLU A 157 10.05 -15.69 -3.49
CA GLU A 157 11.21 -15.57 -2.60
C GLU A 157 10.78 -15.29 -1.16
N LEU A 158 9.78 -14.41 -0.95
CA LEU A 158 9.19 -14.11 0.36
C LEU A 158 8.47 -15.31 1.00
N LEU A 159 7.74 -16.11 0.21
CA LEU A 159 7.06 -17.32 0.69
C LEU A 159 8.04 -18.46 1.02
N GLY A 160 9.26 -18.38 0.48
CA GLY A 160 10.30 -19.37 0.68
C GLY A 160 10.10 -20.66 -0.11
N LYS A 161 11.00 -21.61 0.13
CA LYS A 161 10.98 -22.92 -0.52
C LYS A 161 10.38 -23.97 0.41
N GLU A 162 9.49 -24.78 -0.12
CA GLU A 162 9.08 -26.01 0.55
C GLU A 162 10.15 -27.07 0.31
N THR A 163 10.56 -27.74 1.37
CA THR A 163 11.43 -28.90 1.25
C THR A 163 10.55 -30.08 0.89
N ILE A 164 10.76 -30.63 -0.31
CA ILE A 164 10.10 -31.84 -0.77
C ILE A 164 11.10 -32.98 -0.70
N ASP A 165 10.74 -34.02 0.03
CA ASP A 165 11.48 -35.28 0.01
C ASP A 165 11.13 -36.00 -1.29
N SER A 166 12.11 -36.10 -2.20
CA SER A 166 11.97 -36.80 -3.47
C SER A 166 12.48 -38.23 -3.34
N PHE A 167 11.60 -39.17 -3.64
CA PHE A 167 11.89 -40.60 -3.67
C PHE A 167 11.97 -41.06 -5.12
N ASN A 168 13.19 -41.36 -5.59
CA ASN A 168 13.41 -41.94 -6.91
C ASN A 168 13.70 -43.44 -6.77
N GLN A 169 12.78 -44.26 -7.29
CA GLN A 169 12.96 -45.70 -7.42
C GLN A 169 13.30 -46.01 -8.88
N SER A 170 14.53 -46.45 -9.12
CA SER A 170 14.96 -46.89 -10.44
C SER A 170 15.03 -48.42 -10.48
N GLU A 171 14.32 -49.02 -11.42
CA GLU A 171 14.36 -50.46 -11.70
C GLU A 171 15.03 -50.68 -13.05
N ASN A 172 16.12 -51.45 -13.08
CA ASN A 172 16.82 -51.78 -14.32
C ASN A 172 16.64 -53.26 -14.63
N ARG A 173 15.94 -53.58 -15.72
CA ARG A 173 15.62 -54.95 -16.14
C ARG A 173 16.57 -55.43 -17.24
N GLY A 174 17.72 -55.96 -16.82
CA GLY A 174 18.63 -56.76 -17.64
C GLY A 174 18.52 -58.26 -17.30
N SER A 175 19.59 -59.03 -17.54
CA SER A 175 19.67 -60.46 -17.19
C SER A 175 19.53 -60.76 -15.69
N GLN A 176 19.69 -59.76 -14.83
CA GLN A 176 19.37 -59.78 -13.41
C GLN A 176 18.65 -58.47 -13.07
N VAL A 177 17.59 -58.56 -12.24
CA VAL A 177 16.84 -57.38 -11.79
C VAL A 177 17.63 -56.69 -10.70
N SER A 178 17.91 -55.40 -10.88
CA SER A 178 18.55 -54.57 -9.86
C SER A 178 17.64 -53.39 -9.50
N HIS A 179 17.52 -53.13 -8.20
CA HIS A 179 16.76 -52.01 -7.65
C HIS A 179 17.73 -50.99 -7.03
N GLY A 180 17.65 -49.75 -7.50
CA GLY A 180 18.33 -48.60 -6.90
C GLY A 180 17.31 -47.71 -6.18
N LEU A 181 17.58 -47.41 -4.91
CA LEU A 181 16.82 -46.44 -4.11
C LEU A 181 17.67 -45.19 -3.92
N ASN A 182 17.19 -44.04 -4.40
CA ASN A 182 17.86 -42.76 -4.20
C ASN A 182 16.92 -41.79 -3.46
N TYR A 183 17.36 -41.33 -2.29
CA TYR A 183 16.67 -40.31 -1.49
C TYR A 183 17.33 -38.97 -1.69
N GLN A 184 16.57 -37.98 -2.19
CA GLN A 184 17.08 -36.62 -2.37
C GLN A 184 16.12 -35.60 -1.77
N LYS A 185 16.62 -34.74 -0.89
CA LYS A 185 15.89 -33.56 -0.43
C LYS A 185 15.99 -32.48 -1.50
N LEU A 186 14.86 -32.10 -2.08
CA LEU A 186 14.77 -31.06 -3.11
C LEU A 186 14.00 -29.87 -2.55
N GLY A 187 14.58 -28.67 -2.64
CA GLY A 187 13.84 -27.43 -2.40
C GLY A 187 12.97 -27.12 -3.61
N LYS A 188 11.66 -27.12 -3.44
CA LYS A 188 10.71 -26.65 -4.46
C LYS A 188 10.19 -25.27 -4.07
N ASP A 189 10.20 -24.34 -5.00
CA ASP A 189 9.59 -23.03 -4.78
C ASP A 189 8.08 -23.24 -4.57
N MET A 190 7.54 -22.63 -3.51
CA MET A 190 6.16 -22.85 -3.09
C MET A 190 5.18 -22.40 -4.18
N PRO A 191 4.30 -23.29 -4.69
CA PRO A 191 3.22 -22.86 -5.56
C PRO A 191 2.26 -21.96 -4.75
N TYR A 192 1.83 -20.89 -5.39
CA TYR A 192 1.07 -19.71 -4.93
C TYR A 192 -0.28 -19.97 -4.22
N LEU A 193 -0.56 -21.19 -3.75
CA LEU A 193 -1.84 -21.59 -3.18
C LEU A 193 -1.76 -22.11 -1.73
N LEU A 194 -0.73 -21.74 -0.97
CA LEU A 194 -0.65 -22.06 0.45
C LEU A 194 -0.42 -20.78 1.25
N MET A 195 -1.53 -20.16 1.66
CA MET A 195 -1.56 -19.15 2.72
C MET A 195 -1.09 -19.83 4.02
N LYS A 196 0.18 -19.66 4.38
CA LYS A 196 0.61 -19.86 5.78
C LYS A 196 0.06 -18.69 6.60
N SER A 197 -1.19 -18.80 7.02
CA SER A 197 -1.70 -18.01 8.14
C SER A 197 -1.07 -18.56 9.42
N SER A 198 -0.14 -17.80 10.00
CA SER A 198 0.30 -17.98 11.38
C SER A 198 0.50 -16.60 12.01
N ALA A 199 -0.62 -15.92 12.22
CA ALA A 199 -0.89 -15.04 13.36
C ALA A 199 -2.31 -14.53 13.18
N ALA A 200 -3.07 -14.50 14.28
CA ALA A 200 -4.48 -14.18 14.34
C ALA A 200 -4.84 -12.93 13.52
N LEU A 201 -5.90 -13.04 12.71
CA LEU A 201 -6.80 -11.91 12.47
C LEU A 201 -7.34 -11.48 13.84
N ASN A 202 -6.62 -10.61 14.54
CA ASN A 202 -7.25 -9.75 15.52
C ASN A 202 -7.79 -8.55 14.77
N LEU A 203 -8.98 -8.74 14.22
CA LEU A 203 -9.94 -7.66 14.05
C LEU A 203 -10.33 -7.23 15.47
N THR A 204 -9.64 -6.24 16.01
CA THR A 204 -10.10 -5.51 17.19
C THR A 204 -9.74 -4.05 16.99
#